data_AF-A0A959EY24-F1
#
_entry.id   AF-A0A959EY24-F1
#
_cell.length_a   1.000
_cell.length_b   1.000
_cell.length_c   1.000
_cell.angle_alpha   90.00
_cell.angle_beta   90.00
_cell.angle_gamma   90.00
#
_symmetry.space_group_name_H-M   'P 1'
#
loop_
_entity.id
_entity.type
_entity.pdbx_description
1 polymer ?
#
loop_
_entity_poly.entity_id
_entity_poly.type
_entity_poly.pdbx_seq_one_letter_code
_entity_poly.pdbx_strand_id
1 'polypeptide(L)'
;FNIYLNYLVEALHDEQPVLSAQRKKAFRINRLLNDPVLFPRNQRIFTALVLLGQILFLLKKKSFTQATERIDRLKGYTTQPLKKEDHPRLFQFIRLLQQLAKAEFQPAQLSGTEKYLQRLHDMPFLYRGDTKDLEILPYEHLWGMLLQQLR
;
A
#
# COMPACT_ATOMS: atom_id res chain seq x y z
N PHE A 1 -10.46 -1.08 -6.40
CA PHE A 1 -9.46 -0.88 -7.48
C PHE A 1 -9.32 0.56 -7.95
N ASN A 2 -10.41 1.30 -8.18
CA ASN A 2 -10.34 2.75 -8.50
C ASN A 2 -9.47 3.57 -7.53
N ILE A 3 -9.32 3.14 -6.27
CA ILE A 3 -8.42 3.75 -5.27
C ILE A 3 -6.99 3.89 -5.82
N TYR A 4 -6.41 2.79 -6.31
CA TYR A 4 -5.02 2.77 -6.78
C TYR A 4 -4.86 3.50 -8.11
N LEU A 5 -5.87 3.43 -8.98
CA LEU A 5 -5.87 4.22 -10.22
C LEU A 5 -5.88 5.72 -9.92
N ASN A 6 -6.68 6.17 -8.94
CA ASN A 6 -6.67 7.57 -8.52
C ASN A 6 -5.35 7.94 -7.83
N TYR A 7 -4.80 7.04 -7.00
CA TYR A 7 -3.48 7.25 -6.40
C TYR A 7 -2.39 7.41 -7.47
N LEU A 8 -2.34 6.52 -8.46
CA LEU A 8 -1.41 6.60 -9.59
C LEU A 8 -1.61 7.88 -10.40
N VAL A 9 -2.85 8.22 -10.73
CA VAL A 9 -3.15 9.46 -11.44
C VAL A 9 -2.67 10.66 -10.63
N GLU A 10 -2.91 10.71 -9.32
CA GLU A 10 -2.44 11.81 -8.47
C GLU A 10 -0.92 11.80 -8.24
N ALA A 11 -0.27 10.64 -8.23
CA ALA A 11 1.18 10.50 -8.07
C ALA A 11 1.93 10.83 -9.37
N LEU A 12 1.35 10.52 -10.53
CA LEU A 12 1.90 10.80 -11.86
C LEU A 12 1.43 12.16 -12.42
N HIS A 13 0.42 12.80 -11.82
CA HIS A 13 -0.11 14.10 -12.27
C HIS A 13 0.95 15.19 -12.26
N ASP A 14 1.89 15.13 -11.32
CA ASP A 14 2.98 16.09 -11.22
C ASP A 14 3.96 15.98 -12.41
N GLU A 15 3.91 14.89 -13.19
CA GLU A 15 4.85 14.63 -14.29
C GLU A 15 4.20 14.59 -15.69
N GLN A 16 2.87 14.39 -15.84
CA GLN A 16 2.25 14.13 -17.15
C GLN A 16 0.90 14.85 -17.36
N PRO A 17 0.85 15.93 -18.18
CA PRO A 17 -0.36 16.74 -18.38
C PRO A 17 -1.50 16.00 -19.11
N VAL A 18 -1.22 14.93 -19.87
CA VAL A 18 -2.25 14.16 -20.60
C VAL A 18 -3.24 13.45 -19.64
N LEU A 19 -2.81 13.16 -18.41
CA LEU A 19 -3.66 12.53 -17.39
C LEU A 19 -4.73 13.47 -16.81
N SER A 20 -4.57 14.79 -16.99
CA SER A 20 -5.50 15.82 -16.48
C SER A 20 -6.83 15.90 -17.23
N ALA A 21 -6.84 15.52 -18.52
CA ALA A 21 -8.01 15.59 -19.39
C ALA A 21 -9.06 14.50 -19.05
N GLN A 22 -8.66 13.41 -18.42
CA GLN A 22 -9.58 12.39 -17.90
C GLN A 22 -10.12 12.80 -16.53
N ARG A 23 -11.00 13.82 -16.48
CA ARG A 23 -11.78 14.13 -15.27
C ARG A 23 -12.68 12.94 -14.93
N LYS A 24 -12.18 12.03 -14.09
CA LYS A 24 -12.95 10.95 -13.50
C LYS A 24 -13.88 11.52 -12.42
N LYS A 25 -15.10 10.98 -12.37
CA LYS A 25 -16.09 11.14 -11.29
C LYS A 25 -15.36 11.38 -9.96
N ALA A 26 -15.53 12.55 -9.33
CA ALA A 26 -14.71 13.01 -8.21
C ALA A 26 -14.49 11.89 -7.19
N PHE A 27 -13.26 11.37 -7.13
CA PHE A 27 -12.92 10.28 -6.23
C PHE A 27 -13.01 10.81 -4.80
N ARG A 28 -13.93 10.24 -4.01
CA ARG A 28 -14.21 10.73 -2.66
C ARG A 28 -13.20 10.16 -1.68
N ILE A 29 -11.99 10.73 -1.65
CA ILE A 29 -10.90 10.32 -0.74
C ILE A 29 -11.36 10.32 0.71
N ASN A 30 -12.10 11.34 1.14
CA ASN A 30 -12.59 11.41 2.53
C ASN A 30 -13.52 10.24 2.88
N ARG A 31 -14.33 9.77 1.92
CA ARG A 31 -15.14 8.56 2.11
C ARG A 31 -14.25 7.32 2.26
N LEU A 32 -13.23 7.17 1.42
CA LEU A 32 -12.27 6.06 1.52
C LEU A 32 -11.60 6.02 2.91
N LEU A 33 -11.14 7.17 3.42
CA LEU A 33 -10.41 7.24 4.68
C LEU A 33 -11.32 6.95 5.89
N ASN A 34 -12.58 7.37 5.82
CA ASN A 34 -13.51 7.25 6.94
C ASN A 34 -14.32 5.94 6.94
N ASP A 35 -14.50 5.28 5.80
CA ASP A 35 -15.28 4.03 5.74
C ASP A 35 -14.54 2.89 6.49
N PRO A 36 -15.19 2.22 7.45
CA PRO A 36 -14.64 1.03 8.07
C PRO A 36 -14.64 -0.11 7.04
N VAL A 37 -13.45 -0.52 6.61
CA VAL A 37 -13.32 -1.59 5.62
C VAL A 37 -13.07 -2.91 6.35
N LEU A 38 -14.02 -3.81 6.21
CA LEU A 38 -13.94 -5.18 6.71
C LEU A 38 -14.68 -6.11 5.76
N PHE A 39 -13.92 -6.89 5.00
CA PHE A 39 -14.47 -7.94 4.14
C PHE A 39 -14.61 -9.26 4.91
N PRO A 40 -15.49 -10.17 4.44
CA PRO A 40 -15.63 -11.53 4.98
C PRO A 40 -14.30 -12.30 4.98
N ARG A 41 -14.22 -13.39 5.76
CA ARG A 41 -12.97 -14.15 5.99
C ARG A 41 -12.30 -14.62 4.70
N ASN A 42 -13.06 -15.09 3.72
CA ASN A 42 -12.59 -15.54 2.41
C ASN A 42 -12.14 -14.39 1.47
N GLN A 43 -12.31 -13.14 1.89
CA GLN A 43 -12.06 -11.93 1.10
C GLN A 43 -11.13 -10.94 1.83
N ARG A 44 -10.39 -11.43 2.83
CA ARG A 44 -9.55 -10.59 3.69
C ARG A 44 -8.43 -9.88 2.93
N ILE A 45 -7.98 -10.43 1.81
CA ILE A 45 -7.03 -9.75 0.92
C ILE A 45 -7.56 -8.39 0.45
N PHE A 46 -8.85 -8.27 0.14
CA PHE A 46 -9.45 -6.99 -0.26
C PHE A 46 -9.45 -5.97 0.89
N THR A 47 -9.58 -6.44 2.14
CA THR A 47 -9.41 -5.54 3.30
C THR A 47 -7.99 -5.00 3.37
N ALA A 48 -6.99 -5.87 3.18
CA ALA A 48 -5.59 -5.47 3.16
C ALA A 48 -5.30 -4.47 2.02
N LEU A 49 -5.80 -4.73 0.81
CA LEU A 49 -5.62 -3.82 -0.33
C LEU A 49 -6.29 -2.45 -0.11
N VAL A 50 -7.45 -2.39 0.54
CA VAL A 50 -8.06 -1.10 0.86
C VAL A 50 -7.29 -0.36 1.95
N LEU A 51 -6.84 -1.07 3.00
CA LEU A 51 -5.97 -0.48 4.03
C LEU A 51 -4.68 0.06 3.43
N LEU A 52 -4.05 -0.68 2.52
CA LEU A 52 -2.90 -0.22 1.75
C LEU A 52 -3.24 1.07 0.99
N GLY A 53 -4.34 1.09 0.24
CA GLY A 53 -4.80 2.30 -0.44
C GLY A 53 -4.98 3.50 0.51
N GLN A 54 -5.56 3.30 1.69
CA GLN A 54 -5.69 4.34 2.71
C GLN A 54 -4.32 4.85 3.18
N ILE A 55 -3.36 3.95 3.43
CA ILE A 55 -1.99 4.32 3.82
C ILE A 55 -1.36 5.21 2.74
N LEU A 56 -1.45 4.83 1.46
CA LEU A 56 -0.90 5.62 0.35
C LEU A 56 -1.42 7.07 0.35
N PHE A 57 -2.73 7.26 0.48
CA PHE A 57 -3.34 8.58 0.52
C PHE A 57 -2.99 9.38 1.79
N LEU A 58 -2.89 8.70 2.95
CA LEU A 58 -2.50 9.35 4.21
C LEU A 58 -1.04 9.83 4.17
N LEU A 59 -0.13 9.04 3.59
CA LEU A 59 1.26 9.44 3.37
C LEU A 59 1.36 10.64 2.44
N LYS A 60 0.59 10.66 1.34
CA LYS A 60 0.54 11.80 0.41
C LYS A 60 0.05 13.07 1.11
N LYS A 61 -0.94 12.96 2.00
CA LYS A 61 -1.46 14.05 2.82
C LYS A 61 -0.58 14.39 4.03
N LYS A 62 0.60 13.77 4.18
CA LYS A 62 1.49 13.90 5.36
C LYS A 62 0.77 13.65 6.69
N SER A 63 -0.30 12.88 6.67
CA SER A 63 -1.12 12.52 7.83
C SER A 63 -0.52 11.29 8.53
N PHE A 64 0.69 11.46 9.07
CA PHE A 64 1.53 10.37 9.56
C PHE A 64 0.95 9.59 10.73
N THR A 65 0.31 10.26 11.69
CA THR A 65 -0.37 9.59 12.81
C THR A 65 -1.42 8.59 12.31
N GLN A 66 -2.30 9.04 11.42
CA GLN A 66 -3.32 8.17 10.82
C GLN A 66 -2.69 7.08 9.94
N ALA A 67 -1.59 7.35 9.25
CA ALA A 67 -0.88 6.35 8.47
C ALA A 67 -0.33 5.23 9.37
N THR A 68 0.28 5.57 10.50
CA THR A 68 0.76 4.60 11.50
C THR A 68 -0.37 3.72 12.02
N GLU A 69 -1.51 4.30 12.38
CA GLU A 69 -2.69 3.53 12.81
C GLU A 69 -3.16 2.52 11.76
N ARG A 70 -3.15 2.91 10.48
CA ARG A 70 -3.53 2.00 9.38
C ARG A 70 -2.48 0.91 9.14
N ILE A 71 -1.20 1.21 9.31
CA ILE A 71 -0.10 0.22 9.22
C ILE A 71 -0.24 -0.81 10.35
N ASP A 72 -0.53 -0.38 11.58
CA ASP A 72 -0.74 -1.28 12.72
C ASP A 72 -2.00 -2.13 12.55
N ARG A 73 -3.09 -1.53 12.07
CA ARG A 73 -4.29 -2.28 11.70
C ARG A 73 -3.94 -3.33 10.65
N LEU A 74 -3.24 -2.98 9.58
CA LEU A 74 -2.84 -3.88 8.51
C LEU A 74 -1.95 -5.04 9.00
N LYS A 75 -1.02 -4.77 9.94
CA LYS A 75 -0.24 -5.81 10.62
C LYS A 75 -1.14 -6.84 11.30
N GLY A 76 -2.22 -6.42 11.97
CA GLY A 76 -3.19 -7.32 12.59
C GLY A 76 -3.85 -8.29 11.60
N TYR A 77 -3.88 -7.96 10.30
CA TYR A 77 -4.40 -8.86 9.28
C TYR A 77 -3.40 -9.94 8.87
N THR A 78 -2.11 -9.80 9.19
CA THR A 78 -1.08 -10.82 8.89
C THR A 78 -0.96 -11.92 9.95
N THR A 79 -1.57 -11.74 11.12
CA THR A 79 -1.43 -12.67 12.26
C THR A 79 -2.60 -13.63 12.41
N GLN A 80 -3.80 -13.29 11.93
CA GLN A 80 -5.01 -14.06 12.22
C GLN A 80 -5.93 -14.33 11.00
N PRO A 81 -6.06 -13.42 10.01
CA PRO A 81 -6.84 -13.70 8.80
C PRO A 81 -6.05 -13.98 7.51
N LEU A 82 -4.79 -13.55 7.39
CA LEU A 82 -3.92 -13.79 6.23
C LEU A 82 -2.63 -14.42 6.72
N LYS A 83 -2.48 -15.75 6.56
CA LYS A 83 -1.25 -16.42 6.99
C LYS A 83 -0.09 -16.00 6.11
N LYS A 84 1.11 -15.90 6.70
CA LYS A 84 2.35 -15.57 5.97
C LYS A 84 2.62 -16.54 4.82
N GLU A 85 2.29 -17.81 4.99
CA GLU A 85 2.42 -18.87 3.97
C GLU A 85 1.57 -18.58 2.73
N ASP A 86 0.37 -18.02 2.93
CA ASP A 86 -0.56 -17.70 1.84
C ASP A 86 -0.24 -16.35 1.17
N HIS A 87 0.40 -15.41 1.88
CA HIS A 87 0.66 -14.05 1.38
C HIS A 87 2.10 -13.58 1.71
N PRO A 88 3.14 -14.27 1.23
CA PRO A 88 4.52 -14.01 1.63
C PRO A 88 5.00 -12.61 1.20
N ARG A 89 4.57 -12.12 0.04
CA ARG A 89 4.94 -10.80 -0.50
C ARG A 89 4.26 -9.65 0.27
N LEU A 90 2.96 -9.74 0.51
CA LEU A 90 2.22 -8.77 1.36
C LEU A 90 2.87 -8.68 2.75
N PHE A 91 3.30 -9.81 3.32
CA PHE A 91 3.99 -9.83 4.60
C PHE A 91 5.31 -9.04 4.57
N GLN A 92 6.14 -9.19 3.52
CA GLN A 92 7.37 -8.40 3.40
C GLN A 92 7.06 -6.91 3.23
N PHE A 93 6.04 -6.57 2.44
CA PHE A 93 5.66 -5.18 2.24
C PHE A 93 5.17 -4.51 3.52
N ILE A 94 4.41 -5.23 4.36
CA ILE A 94 4.02 -4.74 5.69
C ILE A 94 5.22 -4.51 6.60
N ARG A 95 6.27 -5.33 6.49
CA ARG A 95 7.54 -5.10 7.22
C ARG A 95 8.25 -3.83 6.76
N LEU A 96 8.23 -3.53 5.46
CA LEU A 96 8.75 -2.26 4.92
C LEU A 96 7.98 -1.07 5.49
N LEU A 97 6.64 -1.10 5.45
CA LEU A 97 5.80 -0.05 6.03
C LEU A 97 6.05 0.14 7.54
N GLN A 98 6.31 -0.93 8.28
CA GLN A 98 6.68 -0.83 9.70
C GLN A 98 8.02 -0.13 9.92
N GLN A 99 9.03 -0.38 9.07
CA GLN A 99 10.29 0.36 9.18
C GLN A 99 10.09 1.84 8.85
N LEU A 100 9.23 2.13 7.86
CA LEU A 100 8.88 3.50 7.50
C LEU A 100 8.22 4.26 8.65
N ALA A 101 7.24 3.64 9.32
CA ALA A 101 6.59 4.23 10.47
C ALA A 101 7.56 4.43 11.65
N LYS A 102 8.49 3.49 11.87
CA LYS A 102 9.55 3.60 12.90
C LYS A 102 10.55 4.72 12.62
N ALA A 103 10.84 4.97 11.34
CA ALA A 103 11.68 6.07 10.89
C ALA A 103 10.90 7.39 10.79
N GLU A 104 9.72 7.49 11.41
CA GLU A 104 8.84 8.66 11.39
C GLU A 104 8.55 9.19 9.98
N PHE A 105 8.46 8.26 9.01
CA PHE A 105 8.26 8.55 7.59
C PHE A 105 9.36 9.39 6.95
N GLN A 106 10.56 9.40 7.52
CA GLN A 106 11.74 10.07 6.97
C GLN A 106 12.62 9.04 6.23
N PRO A 107 12.70 9.07 4.88
CA PRO A 107 13.49 8.10 4.13
C PRO A 107 14.98 8.07 4.51
N ALA A 108 15.53 9.21 4.95
CA ALA A 108 16.92 9.32 5.40
C ALA A 108 17.22 8.55 6.69
N GLN A 109 16.19 8.24 7.50
CA GLN A 109 16.34 7.50 8.76
C GLN A 109 16.01 6.01 8.61
N LEU A 110 15.64 5.56 7.41
CA LEU A 110 15.34 4.15 7.15
C LEU A 110 16.59 3.29 7.25
N SER A 111 16.43 2.13 7.90
CA SER A 111 17.48 1.11 7.97
C SER A 111 16.89 -0.29 7.97
N GLY A 112 17.66 -1.26 7.47
CA GLY A 112 17.29 -2.68 7.50
C GLY A 112 16.08 -3.02 6.62
N THR A 113 15.80 -2.20 5.61
CA THR A 113 14.71 -2.41 4.64
C THR A 113 15.13 -3.34 3.51
N GLU A 114 16.43 -3.43 3.26
CA GLU A 114 17.08 -4.10 2.13
C GLU A 114 16.72 -5.58 2.12
N LYS A 115 16.74 -6.23 3.29
CA LYS A 115 16.37 -7.65 3.43
C LYS A 115 14.92 -7.96 3.06
N TYR A 116 14.00 -7.01 3.26
CA TYR A 116 12.59 -7.21 2.91
C TYR A 116 12.37 -6.93 1.43
N LEU A 117 13.04 -5.92 0.89
CA LEU A 117 13.01 -5.59 -0.53
C LEU A 117 13.64 -6.72 -1.37
N GLN A 118 14.78 -7.27 -0.94
CA GLN A 118 15.43 -8.41 -1.59
C GLN A 118 14.48 -9.60 -1.68
N ARG A 119 13.75 -9.93 -0.60
CA ARG A 119 12.76 -11.00 -0.62
C ARG A 119 11.61 -10.77 -1.59
N LEU A 120 11.23 -9.52 -1.85
CA LEU A 120 10.25 -9.19 -2.89
C LEU A 120 10.85 -9.44 -4.28
N HIS A 121 12.11 -9.09 -4.51
CA HIS A 121 12.80 -9.39 -5.77
C HIS A 121 13.02 -10.89 -5.99
N ASP A 122 13.34 -11.65 -4.94
CA ASP A 122 13.54 -13.11 -5.01
C ASP A 122 12.23 -13.87 -5.28
N MET A 123 11.09 -13.27 -4.95
CA MET A 123 9.75 -13.82 -5.19
C MET A 123 8.98 -12.89 -6.12
N PRO A 124 9.35 -12.74 -7.41
CA PRO A 124 8.73 -11.76 -8.29
C PRO A 124 7.21 -11.96 -8.39
N PHE A 125 6.47 -10.85 -8.52
CA PHE A 125 5.02 -10.89 -8.64
C PHE A 125 4.60 -11.68 -9.89
N LEU A 126 3.82 -12.74 -9.68
CA LEU A 126 3.22 -13.54 -10.75
C LEU A 126 1.76 -13.84 -10.40
N TYR A 127 0.82 -13.21 -11.12
CA TYR A 127 -0.59 -13.46 -10.91
C TYR A 127 -1.02 -14.77 -11.58
N ARG A 128 -1.36 -15.78 -10.78
CA ARG A 128 -1.78 -17.12 -11.22
C ARG A 128 -3.30 -17.33 -11.20
N GLY A 129 -4.08 -16.26 -11.13
CA GLY A 129 -5.54 -16.33 -11.01
C GLY A 129 -6.06 -16.52 -9.59
N ASP A 130 -5.18 -16.77 -8.61
CA ASP A 130 -5.55 -16.81 -7.20
C ASP A 130 -5.56 -15.39 -6.60
N THR A 131 -6.68 -15.02 -5.98
CA THR A 131 -6.82 -13.80 -5.19
C THR A 131 -5.79 -13.67 -4.07
N LYS A 132 -5.16 -14.75 -3.61
CA LYS A 132 -4.10 -14.69 -2.61
C LYS A 132 -2.83 -14.01 -3.09
N ASP A 133 -2.53 -14.20 -4.37
CA ASP A 133 -1.40 -13.60 -5.07
C ASP A 133 -1.74 -12.19 -5.58
N LEU A 134 -2.90 -11.62 -5.23
CA LEU A 134 -3.37 -10.36 -5.80
C LEU A 134 -2.55 -9.15 -5.29
N GLU A 135 -1.89 -8.49 -6.23
CA GLU A 135 -1.27 -7.17 -6.05
C GLU A 135 -1.82 -6.23 -7.12
N ILE A 136 -2.14 -4.99 -6.74
CA ILE A 136 -2.58 -3.98 -7.71
C ILE A 136 -1.38 -3.46 -8.52
N LEU A 137 -0.27 -3.31 -7.82
CA LEU A 137 1.04 -2.92 -8.31
C LEU A 137 2.05 -3.79 -7.57
N PRO A 138 3.12 -4.24 -8.24
CA PRO A 138 4.20 -4.94 -7.57
C PRO A 138 4.71 -4.13 -6.38
N TYR A 139 4.81 -4.76 -5.22
CA TYR A 139 5.15 -4.06 -3.98
C TYR A 139 6.50 -3.34 -4.00
N GLU A 140 7.49 -3.89 -4.71
CA GLU A 140 8.78 -3.25 -4.96
C GLU A 140 8.64 -1.91 -5.70
N HIS A 141 7.76 -1.83 -6.71
CA HIS A 141 7.48 -0.59 -7.42
C HIS A 141 6.72 0.39 -6.53
N LEU A 142 5.72 -0.10 -5.80
CA LEU A 142 4.94 0.73 -4.87
C LEU A 142 5.82 1.32 -3.76
N TRP A 143 6.81 0.55 -3.28
CA TRP A 143 7.80 1.02 -2.32
C TRP A 143 8.65 2.16 -2.88
N GLY A 144 9.16 2.00 -4.11
CA GLY A 144 9.92 3.06 -4.80
C GLY A 144 9.11 4.36 -4.93
N MET A 145 7.86 4.27 -5.35
CA MET A 145 6.95 5.41 -5.47
C MET A 145 6.72 6.10 -4.11
N LEU A 146 6.54 5.33 -3.03
CA LEU A 146 6.37 5.87 -1.69
C LEU A 146 7.60 6.64 -1.22
N LEU A 147 8.80 6.12 -1.45
CA LEU A 147 10.04 6.80 -1.06
C LEU A 147 10.27 8.07 -1.87
N GLN A 148 9.96 8.06 -3.17
CA GLN A 148 10.04 9.25 -4.01
C GLN A 148 9.08 10.35 -3.52
N GLN A 149 7.86 9.99 -3.14
CA GLN A 149 6.85 10.93 -2.65
C GLN A 149 7.20 11.55 -1.27
N LEU A 150 8.03 10.87 -0.47
CA LEU A 150 8.43 11.33 0.86
C LEU A 150 9.75 12.12 0.86
N ARG A 151 10.44 12.19 -0.28
CA ARG A 151 11.60 13.08 -0.49
C ARG A 151 11.12 14.49 -0.76
#